data_AF-A0A532VBX8-F1
#
_entry.id   AF-A0A532VBX8-F1
#
_cell.length_a   1.000
_cell.length_b   1.000
_cell.length_c   1.000
_cell.angle_alpha   90.00
_cell.angle_beta   90.00
_cell.angle_gamma   90.00
#
_symmetry.space_group_name_H-M   'P 1'
#
loop_
_entity.id
_entity.type
_entity.pdbx_description
1 polymer ?
#
loop_
_entity_poly.entity_id
_entity_poly.type
_entity_poly.pdbx_seq_one_letter_code
_entity_poly.pdbx_strand_id
1 'polypeptide(L)'
;MTFWEYVFATFGGVGLGFVFSIFLFYLTNRWGRNTRRKLLEKNVVKEFEFNEKYLEEVVKKLEEAIQDITVGDKTRFYYFNYRSYQRLFTNAYFMQNFLYEKLNPNDTYKLDLILNRMTIPGEQFMTSLMDKWNSSQIGQQEALKFARLERDSMKSFIKDIGKIKQKIVSK
;
A
#
# COMPACT_ATOMS: atom_id res chain seq x y z
N MET A 1 33.78 55.09 19.75
CA MET A 1 32.65 54.15 19.72
C MET A 1 31.76 54.45 20.91
N THR A 2 30.48 54.76 20.68
CA THR A 2 29.53 55.11 21.74
C THR A 2 28.76 53.87 22.24
N PHE A 3 28.25 53.91 23.48
CA PHE A 3 27.47 52.81 24.07
C PHE A 3 26.31 52.34 23.15
N TRP A 4 25.62 53.30 22.52
CA TRP A 4 24.52 53.01 21.60
C TRP A 4 24.96 52.30 20.32
N GLU A 5 26.15 52.58 19.77
CA GLU A 5 26.69 51.84 18.63
C GLU A 5 26.92 50.36 18.97
N TYR A 6 27.41 50.05 20.17
CA TYR A 6 27.57 48.67 20.65
C TYR A 6 26.23 47.96 20.82
N VAL A 7 25.23 48.65 21.37
CA VAL A 7 23.87 48.12 21.54
C VAL A 7 23.25 47.81 20.18
N PHE A 8 23.27 48.74 19.23
CA PHE A 8 22.71 48.52 17.89
C PHE A 8 23.47 47.45 17.10
N ALA A 9 24.80 47.37 17.21
CA ALA A 9 25.58 46.30 16.59
C ALA A 9 25.24 44.92 17.19
N THR A 10 25.03 44.84 18.50
CA THR A 10 24.64 43.60 19.18
C THR A 10 23.22 43.18 18.80
N PHE A 11 22.25 44.09 18.80
CA PHE A 11 20.89 43.82 18.34
C PHE A 11 20.84 43.43 16.86
N GLY A 12 21.63 44.09 16.01
CA GLY A 12 21.78 43.73 14.59
C GLY A 12 22.37 42.33 14.40
N GLY A 13 23.43 41.99 15.16
CA GLY A 13 24.03 40.66 15.15
C GLY A 13 23.08 39.56 15.62
N VAL A 14 22.34 39.79 16.70
CA VAL A 14 21.32 38.85 17.22
C VAL A 14 20.17 38.70 16.23
N GLY A 15 19.69 39.80 15.62
CA GLY A 15 18.65 39.77 14.60
C GLY A 15 19.06 38.97 13.36
N LEU A 16 20.27 39.18 12.85
CA LEU A 16 20.82 38.40 11.74
C LEU A 16 21.00 36.93 12.11
N GLY A 17 21.49 36.63 13.32
CA GLY A 17 21.63 35.26 13.82
C GLY A 17 20.30 34.52 13.91
N PHE A 18 19.23 35.22 14.32
CA PHE A 18 17.88 34.65 14.37
C PHE A 18 17.32 34.34 12.98
N VAL A 19 17.41 35.28 12.04
CA VAL A 19 16.98 35.06 10.65
C VAL A 19 17.77 33.91 10.00
N PHE A 20 19.09 33.87 10.24
CA PHE A 20 19.94 32.79 9.74
C PHE A 20 19.57 31.43 10.35
N SER A 21 19.21 31.38 11.62
CA SER A 21 18.75 30.16 12.28
C SER A 21 17.43 29.65 11.69
N ILE A 22 16.47 30.54 11.40
CA ILE A 22 15.23 30.19 10.69
C ILE A 22 15.54 29.63 9.30
N PHE A 23 16.46 30.26 8.57
CA PHE A 23 16.87 29.82 7.25
C PHE A 23 17.51 28.42 7.29
N LEU A 24 18.45 28.17 8.21
CA LEU A 24 19.08 26.86 8.41
C LEU A 24 18.06 25.80 8.81
N PHE A 25 17.10 26.13 9.68
CA PHE A 25 16.03 25.22 10.06
C PHE A 25 15.20 24.81 8.83
N TYR A 26 14.81 25.77 7.99
CA TYR A 26 14.06 25.49 6.77
C TYR A 26 14.85 24.60 5.80
N LEU A 27 16.15 24.88 5.62
CA LEU A 27 17.03 24.10 4.76
C LEU A 27 17.18 22.65 5.26
N THR A 28 17.45 22.49 6.55
CA THR A 28 17.62 21.19 7.21
C THR A 28 16.34 20.37 7.13
N ASN A 29 15.19 21.00 7.40
CA ASN A 29 13.89 20.33 7.32
C ASN A 29 13.56 19.90 5.88
N ARG A 30 13.85 20.75 4.89
CA ARG A 30 13.65 20.42 3.47
C ARG A 30 14.51 19.24 3.01
N TRP A 31 15.79 19.24 3.39
CA TRP A 31 16.69 18.12 3.08
C TRP A 31 16.27 16.84 3.79
N GLY A 32 15.94 16.91 5.08
CA GLY A 32 15.44 15.76 5.85
C GLY A 32 14.17 15.16 5.23
N ARG A 33 13.22 16.01 4.83
CA ARG A 33 11.98 15.58 4.16
C ARG A 33 12.26 14.87 2.83
N ASN A 34 13.16 15.40 2.01
CA ASN A 34 13.53 14.77 0.73
C ASN A 34 14.20 13.42 0.91
N THR A 35 15.12 13.29 1.87
CA THR A 35 15.78 12.00 2.16
C THR A 35 14.79 10.96 2.66
N ARG A 36 13.91 11.34 3.60
CA ARG A 36 12.85 10.45 4.11
C ARG A 36 11.88 10.03 3.01
N ARG A 37 11.49 10.97 2.14
CA ARG A 37 10.65 10.68 0.97
C ARG A 37 11.28 9.61 0.09
N LYS A 38 12.52 9.79 -0.36
CA LYS A 38 13.22 8.83 -1.24
C LYS A 38 13.34 7.44 -0.60
N LEU A 39 13.63 7.39 0.71
CA LEU A 39 13.71 6.14 1.44
C LEU A 39 12.35 5.44 1.50
N LEU A 40 11.27 6.18 1.77
CA LEU A 40 9.91 5.64 1.78
C LEU A 40 9.47 5.19 0.40
N GLU A 41 9.75 5.94 -0.66
CA GLU A 41 9.46 5.55 -2.05
C GLU A 41 10.09 4.18 -2.37
N LYS A 42 11.37 4.00 -2.04
CA LYS A 42 12.07 2.72 -2.24
C LYS A 42 11.40 1.58 -1.47
N ASN A 43 10.97 1.83 -0.22
CA ASN A 43 10.33 0.81 0.59
C ASN A 43 8.90 0.49 0.13
N VAL A 44 8.14 1.48 -0.34
CA VAL A 44 6.82 1.26 -0.95
C VAL A 44 6.94 0.44 -2.23
N VAL A 45 7.95 0.69 -3.06
CA VAL A 45 8.20 -0.10 -4.27
C VAL A 45 8.48 -1.56 -3.92
N LYS A 46 9.33 -1.82 -2.91
CA LYS A 46 9.58 -3.18 -2.43
C LYS A 46 8.34 -3.85 -1.82
N GLU A 47 7.54 -3.09 -1.08
CA GLU A 47 6.27 -3.55 -0.53
C GLU A 47 5.32 -3.97 -1.65
N PHE A 48 5.24 -3.19 -2.73
CA PHE A 48 4.44 -3.53 -3.91
C PHE A 48 4.98 -4.75 -4.67
N GLU A 49 6.29 -4.90 -4.82
CA GLU A 49 6.89 -6.11 -5.41
C GLU A 49 6.60 -7.37 -4.59
N PHE A 50 6.64 -7.27 -3.27
CA PHE A 50 6.23 -8.35 -2.38
C PHE A 50 4.74 -8.68 -2.55
N ASN A 51 3.89 -7.66 -2.53
CA ASN A 51 2.45 -7.82 -2.65
C ASN A 51 2.03 -8.38 -4.00
N GLU A 52 2.67 -8.00 -5.11
CA GLU A 52 2.42 -8.59 -6.43
C GLU A 52 2.65 -10.10 -6.41
N LYS A 53 3.81 -10.55 -5.92
CA LYS A 53 4.13 -11.99 -5.80
C LYS A 53 3.17 -12.73 -4.89
N TYR A 54 2.84 -12.11 -3.75
CA TYR A 54 1.86 -12.67 -2.83
C TYR A 54 0.49 -12.86 -3.50
N LEU A 55 0.02 -11.88 -4.27
CA LEU A 55 -1.23 -11.99 -5.01
C LEU A 55 -1.17 -13.02 -6.14
N GLU A 56 -0.02 -13.19 -6.80
CA GLU A 56 0.19 -14.26 -7.79
C GLU A 56 0.03 -15.64 -7.14
N GLU A 57 0.57 -15.84 -5.93
CA GLU A 57 0.37 -17.09 -5.17
C GLU A 57 -1.10 -17.30 -4.79
N VAL A 58 -1.81 -16.24 -4.39
CA VAL A 58 -3.25 -16.31 -4.11
C VAL A 58 -4.03 -16.68 -5.37
N VAL A 59 -3.70 -16.08 -6.53
CA VAL A 59 -4.31 -16.42 -7.82
C VAL A 59 -4.11 -17.89 -8.15
N LYS A 60 -2.90 -18.43 -7.96
CA LYS A 60 -2.61 -19.84 -8.20
C LYS A 60 -3.47 -20.75 -7.31
N LYS A 61 -3.59 -20.44 -6.02
CA LYS A 61 -4.47 -21.20 -5.10
C LYS A 61 -5.94 -21.13 -5.51
N LEU A 62 -6.40 -19.98 -6.00
CA LEU A 62 -7.77 -19.83 -6.52
C LEU A 62 -7.98 -20.64 -7.80
N GLU A 63 -6.97 -20.73 -8.68
CA GLU A 63 -7.02 -21.56 -9.88
C GLU A 63 -7.10 -23.06 -9.53
N GLU A 64 -6.31 -23.51 -8.55
CA GLU A 64 -6.41 -24.86 -7.99
C GLU A 64 -7.82 -25.12 -7.41
N ALA A 65 -8.34 -24.21 -6.59
CA ALA A 65 -9.70 -24.32 -6.04
C ALA A 65 -10.76 -24.38 -7.14
N ILE A 66 -10.66 -23.54 -8.18
CA ILE A 66 -11.59 -23.56 -9.31
C ILE A 66 -11.55 -24.91 -10.04
N GLN A 67 -10.36 -25.49 -10.22
CA GLN A 67 -10.21 -26.80 -10.84
C GLN A 67 -10.91 -27.88 -10.02
N ASP A 68 -10.65 -27.92 -8.71
CA ASP A 68 -11.25 -28.89 -7.79
C ASP A 68 -12.77 -28.73 -7.71
N ILE A 69 -13.27 -27.48 -7.68
CA ILE A 69 -14.70 -27.19 -7.78
C ILE A 69 -15.29 -27.68 -9.11
N THR A 70 -14.57 -27.53 -10.21
CA THR A 70 -15.05 -27.93 -11.55
C THR A 70 -15.20 -29.45 -11.65
N VAL A 71 -14.28 -30.22 -11.08
CA VAL A 71 -14.36 -31.69 -11.05
C VAL A 71 -15.19 -32.25 -9.88
N GLY A 72 -15.59 -31.39 -8.94
CA GLY A 72 -16.40 -31.75 -7.77
C GLY A 72 -15.59 -32.38 -6.63
N ASP A 73 -14.27 -32.20 -6.59
CA ASP A 73 -13.41 -32.74 -5.54
C ASP A 73 -13.47 -31.87 -4.27
N LYS A 74 -14.16 -32.36 -3.24
CA LYS A 74 -14.34 -31.66 -1.96
C LYS A 74 -13.32 -32.06 -0.89
N THR A 75 -12.29 -32.83 -1.24
CA THR A 75 -11.34 -33.38 -0.25
C THR A 75 -10.30 -32.37 0.21
N ARG A 76 -10.05 -31.31 -0.58
CA ARG A 76 -9.04 -30.30 -0.26
C ARG A 76 -9.60 -29.16 0.58
N PHE A 77 -8.80 -28.76 1.56
CA PHE A 77 -9.03 -27.57 2.36
C PHE A 77 -8.25 -26.39 1.79
N TYR A 78 -8.94 -25.27 1.57
CA TYR A 78 -8.35 -24.04 1.08
C TYR A 78 -8.40 -22.95 2.14
N TYR A 79 -7.22 -22.42 2.48
CA TYR A 79 -7.09 -21.29 3.40
C TYR A 79 -6.40 -20.11 2.71
N PHE A 80 -7.05 -18.94 2.77
CA PHE A 80 -6.61 -17.71 2.12
C PHE A 80 -6.22 -16.67 3.20
N ASN A 81 -4.94 -16.30 3.28
CA ASN A 81 -4.41 -15.49 4.37
C ASN A 81 -4.21 -14.00 4.00
N TYR A 82 -5.30 -13.29 3.68
CA TYR A 82 -5.23 -11.93 3.10
C TYR A 82 -4.54 -10.89 3.98
N ARG A 83 -4.47 -11.10 5.30
CA ARG A 83 -3.72 -10.23 6.23
C ARG A 83 -2.20 -10.22 5.98
N SER A 84 -1.65 -11.17 5.22
CA SER A 84 -0.23 -11.18 4.85
C SER A 84 0.13 -10.10 3.81
N TYR A 85 -0.87 -9.43 3.22
CA TYR A 85 -0.65 -8.25 2.40
C TYR A 85 0.01 -7.12 3.21
N GLN A 86 1.16 -6.64 2.75
CA GLN A 86 1.92 -5.60 3.43
C GLN A 86 1.38 -4.21 3.08
N ARG A 87 1.24 -3.33 4.08
CA ARG A 87 0.73 -1.96 3.93
C ARG A 87 1.45 -0.93 4.79
N LEU A 88 2.56 -1.32 5.42
CA LEU A 88 3.25 -0.48 6.42
C LEU A 88 3.83 0.77 5.77
N PHE A 89 4.57 0.59 4.67
CA PHE A 89 5.23 1.68 3.97
C PHE A 89 4.22 2.48 3.15
N THR A 90 3.21 1.84 2.57
CA THR A 90 2.12 2.54 1.90
C THR A 90 1.39 3.48 2.86
N ASN A 91 1.05 3.02 4.07
CA ASN A 91 0.42 3.86 5.09
C ASN A 91 1.33 5.02 5.53
N ALA A 92 2.62 4.75 5.77
CA ALA A 92 3.57 5.81 6.12
C ALA A 92 3.72 6.86 5.01
N TYR A 93 3.72 6.42 3.74
CA TYR A 93 3.80 7.29 2.57
C TYR A 93 2.53 8.15 2.39
N PHE A 94 1.37 7.58 2.71
CA PHE A 94 0.09 8.29 2.76
C PHE A 94 0.06 9.35 3.89
N MET A 95 0.43 8.97 5.11
CA MET A 95 0.42 9.88 6.28
C MET A 95 1.34 11.08 6.11
N GLN A 96 2.39 10.96 5.28
CA GLN A 96 3.30 12.07 4.94
C GLN A 96 2.85 12.86 3.70
N ASN A 97 1.66 12.59 3.18
CA ASN A 97 1.05 13.20 1.98
C ASN A 97 1.81 12.95 0.67
N PHE A 98 2.85 12.14 0.66
CA PHE A 98 3.65 11.89 -0.55
C PHE A 98 2.88 11.10 -1.62
N LEU A 99 1.91 10.29 -1.19
CA LEU A 99 1.06 9.52 -2.11
C LEU A 99 0.28 10.45 -3.05
N TYR A 100 -0.30 11.52 -2.52
CA TYR A 100 -1.07 12.51 -3.29
C TYR A 100 -0.22 13.39 -4.20
N GLU A 101 1.09 13.49 -3.95
CA GLU A 101 2.00 14.21 -4.84
C GLU A 101 2.30 13.43 -6.14
N LYS A 102 2.13 12.10 -6.12
CA LYS A 102 2.50 11.19 -7.22
C LYS A 102 1.28 10.55 -7.91
N LEU A 103 0.23 10.26 -7.16
CA LEU A 103 -0.93 9.51 -7.63
C LEU A 103 -2.12 10.41 -7.91
N ASN A 104 -2.88 10.08 -8.95
CA ASN A 104 -4.14 10.74 -9.22
C ASN A 104 -5.28 10.12 -8.35
N PRO A 105 -6.45 10.76 -8.25
CA PRO A 105 -7.54 10.24 -7.43
C PRO A 105 -7.99 8.81 -7.76
N ASN A 106 -7.93 8.42 -9.03
CA ASN A 106 -8.29 7.07 -9.48
C ASN A 106 -7.28 6.02 -9.01
N ASP A 107 -5.99 6.34 -9.03
CA ASP A 107 -4.93 5.47 -8.49
C ASP A 107 -5.10 5.28 -6.98
N THR A 108 -5.40 6.37 -6.25
CA THR A 108 -5.67 6.31 -4.81
C THR A 108 -6.90 5.47 -4.50
N TYR A 109 -7.98 5.64 -5.27
CA TYR A 109 -9.19 4.82 -5.11
C TYR A 109 -8.92 3.33 -5.33
N LYS A 110 -8.15 2.97 -6.35
CA LYS A 110 -7.76 1.58 -6.60
C LYS A 110 -6.94 0.99 -5.46
N LEU A 111 -5.99 1.76 -4.93
CA LEU A 111 -5.19 1.34 -3.81
C LEU A 111 -6.05 1.12 -2.56
N ASP A 112 -7.01 2.01 -2.29
CA ASP A 112 -7.96 1.88 -1.20
C ASP A 112 -8.83 0.63 -1.34
N LEU A 113 -9.35 0.33 -2.54
CA LEU A 113 -10.08 -0.90 -2.82
C LEU A 113 -9.25 -2.15 -2.49
N ILE A 114 -7.98 -2.17 -2.89
CA ILE A 114 -7.07 -3.27 -2.57
C ILE A 114 -6.92 -3.38 -1.06
N LEU A 115 -6.57 -2.30 -0.36
CA LEU A 115 -6.34 -2.30 1.08
C LEU A 115 -7.58 -2.73 1.88
N ASN A 116 -8.77 -2.35 1.43
CA ASN A 116 -10.04 -2.75 2.06
C ASN A 116 -10.39 -4.21 1.79
N ARG A 117 -10.01 -4.75 0.63
CA ARG A 117 -10.19 -6.18 0.33
C ARG A 117 -9.21 -7.07 1.09
N MET A 118 -7.97 -6.61 1.29
CA MET A 118 -6.89 -7.36 1.95
C MET A 118 -7.02 -7.32 3.48
N THR A 119 -8.13 -7.84 3.99
CA THR A 119 -8.50 -7.77 5.41
C THR A 119 -8.99 -9.13 5.92
N ILE A 120 -9.08 -9.26 7.26
CA ILE A 120 -9.59 -10.47 7.92
C ILE A 120 -11.01 -10.83 7.42
N PRO A 121 -11.95 -9.89 7.26
CA PRO A 121 -13.26 -10.19 6.68
C PRO A 121 -13.19 -10.78 5.27
N GLY A 122 -12.28 -10.29 4.41
CA GLY A 122 -12.09 -10.85 3.07
C GLY A 122 -11.58 -12.30 3.10
N GLU A 123 -10.64 -12.58 3.99
CA GLU A 123 -10.12 -13.93 4.26
C GLU A 123 -11.23 -14.87 4.77
N GLN A 124 -12.02 -14.41 5.75
CA GLN A 124 -13.13 -15.17 6.32
C GLN A 124 -14.20 -15.47 5.27
N PHE A 125 -14.52 -14.50 4.41
CA PHE A 125 -15.48 -14.68 3.33
C PHE A 125 -15.05 -15.81 2.40
N MET A 126 -13.81 -15.80 1.92
CA MET A 126 -13.31 -16.80 0.97
C MET A 126 -13.13 -18.18 1.63
N THR A 127 -12.65 -18.23 2.86
CA THR A 127 -12.53 -19.48 3.61
C THR A 127 -13.91 -20.10 3.86
N SER A 128 -14.87 -19.29 4.34
CA SER A 128 -16.25 -19.75 4.56
C SER A 128 -16.94 -20.20 3.28
N LEU A 129 -16.70 -19.53 2.14
CA LEU A 129 -17.22 -19.95 0.85
C LEU A 129 -16.74 -21.37 0.49
N MET A 130 -15.46 -21.66 0.68
CA MET A 130 -14.90 -23.00 0.41
C MET A 130 -15.45 -24.04 1.39
N ASP A 131 -15.55 -23.71 2.68
CA ASP A 131 -16.12 -24.60 3.69
C ASP A 131 -17.59 -24.94 3.39
N LYS A 132 -18.39 -23.95 2.99
CA LYS A 132 -19.79 -24.14 2.58
C LYS A 132 -19.90 -25.03 1.36
N TRP A 133 -18.99 -24.89 0.40
CA TRP A 133 -18.98 -25.75 -0.79
C TRP A 133 -18.58 -27.19 -0.44
N ASN A 134 -17.52 -27.37 0.35
CA ASN A 134 -17.05 -28.67 0.84
C ASN A 134 -18.12 -29.40 1.67
N SER A 135 -18.88 -28.66 2.49
CA SER A 135 -20.00 -29.19 3.28
C SER A 135 -21.33 -29.30 2.49
N SER A 136 -21.33 -29.03 1.19
CA SER A 136 -22.51 -29.10 0.31
C SER A 136 -23.64 -28.13 0.67
N GLN A 137 -23.35 -27.05 1.41
CA GLN A 137 -24.31 -26.00 1.75
C GLN A 137 -24.58 -25.05 0.59
N ILE A 138 -23.64 -24.94 -0.36
CA ILE A 138 -23.81 -24.19 -1.61
C ILE A 138 -23.54 -25.07 -2.83
N GLY A 139 -24.17 -24.71 -3.95
CA GLY A 139 -24.01 -25.41 -5.22
C GLY A 139 -22.66 -25.15 -5.89
N GLN A 140 -22.23 -26.08 -6.74
CA GLN A 140 -20.98 -25.97 -7.51
C GLN A 140 -20.93 -24.69 -8.36
N GLN A 141 -22.03 -24.33 -9.03
CA GLN A 141 -22.09 -23.12 -9.87
C GLN A 141 -21.88 -21.84 -9.06
N GLU A 142 -22.42 -21.78 -7.84
CA GLU A 142 -22.27 -20.64 -6.94
C GLU A 142 -20.82 -20.52 -6.47
N ALA A 143 -20.22 -21.63 -6.01
CA ALA A 143 -18.82 -21.67 -5.61
C ALA A 143 -17.88 -21.25 -6.75
N LEU A 144 -18.10 -21.77 -7.98
CA LEU A 144 -17.34 -21.38 -9.17
C LEU A 144 -17.45 -19.90 -9.49
N LYS A 145 -18.67 -19.35 -9.42
CA LYS A 145 -18.91 -17.92 -9.70
C LYS A 145 -18.08 -17.04 -8.76
N PHE A 146 -18.17 -17.27 -7.46
CA PHE A 146 -17.45 -16.46 -6.48
C PHE A 146 -15.93 -16.66 -6.55
N ALA A 147 -15.45 -17.90 -6.70
CA ALA A 147 -14.02 -18.17 -6.84
C ALA A 147 -13.40 -17.50 -8.08
N ARG A 148 -14.12 -17.51 -9.22
CA ARG A 148 -13.69 -16.82 -10.44
C ARG A 148 -13.65 -15.30 -10.27
N LEU A 149 -14.69 -14.72 -9.67
CA LEU A 149 -14.74 -13.29 -9.36
C LEU A 149 -13.57 -12.86 -8.47
N GLU A 150 -13.23 -13.68 -7.47
CA GLU A 150 -12.11 -13.38 -6.59
C GLU A 150 -10.79 -13.43 -7.35
N ARG A 151 -10.56 -14.49 -8.13
CA ARG A 151 -9.35 -14.64 -8.96
C ARG A 151 -9.18 -13.45 -9.89
N ASP A 152 -10.26 -13.03 -10.56
CA ASP A 152 -10.22 -11.93 -11.52
C ASP A 152 -9.96 -10.59 -10.82
N SER A 153 -10.49 -10.42 -9.60
CA SER A 153 -10.18 -9.27 -8.73
C SER A 153 -8.70 -9.24 -8.35
N MET A 154 -8.12 -10.37 -7.93
CA MET A 154 -6.69 -10.48 -7.59
C MET A 154 -5.80 -10.16 -8.80
N LYS A 155 -6.15 -10.66 -9.99
CA LYS A 155 -5.45 -10.34 -11.26
C LYS A 155 -5.53 -8.84 -11.57
N SER A 156 -6.69 -8.21 -11.35
CA SER A 156 -6.85 -6.76 -11.52
C SER A 156 -5.97 -5.99 -10.52
N PHE A 157 -5.92 -6.43 -9.26
CA PHE A 157 -5.11 -5.80 -8.23
C PHE A 157 -3.62 -5.86 -8.56
N ILE A 158 -3.10 -6.99 -9.04
CA ILE A 158 -1.70 -7.10 -9.50
C ILE A 158 -1.42 -6.05 -10.58
N LYS A 159 -2.30 -5.95 -11.58
CA LYS A 159 -2.15 -4.97 -12.68
C LYS A 159 -2.18 -3.52 -12.18
N ASP A 160 -3.07 -3.23 -11.23
CA ASP A 160 -3.19 -1.88 -10.66
C ASP A 160 -1.99 -1.52 -9.79
N ILE A 161 -1.50 -2.44 -8.95
CA ILE A 161 -0.26 -2.26 -8.16
C ILE A 161 0.91 -1.98 -9.10
N GLY A 162 1.07 -2.76 -10.18
CA GLY A 162 2.15 -2.55 -11.15
C GLY A 162 2.13 -1.16 -11.79
N LYS A 163 0.94 -0.66 -12.15
CA LYS A 163 0.76 0.69 -12.69
C LYS A 163 1.08 1.78 -11.67
N ILE A 164 0.61 1.61 -10.43
CA ILE A 164 0.85 2.56 -9.34
C ILE A 164 2.35 2.60 -9.00
N LYS A 165 2.99 1.43 -8.91
CA LYS A 165 4.44 1.29 -8.70
C LYS A 165 5.24 2.05 -9.74
N GLN A 166 4.90 1.92 -11.03
CA GLN A 166 5.57 2.65 -12.11
C GLN A 166 5.46 4.18 -11.94
N LYS A 167 4.33 4.70 -11.46
CA LYS A 167 4.14 6.14 -11.21
C LYS A 167 4.94 6.66 -10.02
N ILE A 168 5.13 5.83 -9.00
CA ILE A 168 5.96 6.18 -7.84
C ILE A 168 7.43 6.31 -8.27
N VAL A 169 7.92 5.37 -9.10
CA VAL A 169 9.29 5.34 -9.61
C VAL A 169 9.56 6.42 -10.66
N SER A 170 8.59 6.76 -11.52
CA SER A 170 8.76 7.71 -12.62
C SER A 170 8.57 9.18 -12.19
N LYS A 171 9.53 9.74 -11.45
CA LYS A 171 9.79 11.20 -11.28
C LYS A 171 10.87 11.42 -10.22
#